data_AF-A0A6G7XS47-F1
#
_entry.id   AF-A0A6G7XS47-F1
#
_cell.length_a   1.000
_cell.length_b   1.000
_cell.length_c   1.000
_cell.angle_alpha   90.00
_cell.angle_beta   90.00
_cell.angle_gamma   90.00
#
_symmetry.space_group_name_H-M   'P 1'
#
loop_
_entity.id
_entity.type
_entity.pdbx_description
1 polymer ?
#
loop_
_entity_poly.entity_id
_entity_poly.type
_entity_poly.pdbx_seq_one_letter_code
_entity_poly.pdbx_strand_id
1 'polypeptide(L)'
;MSDAHDRTPIGYRYAEQVTPPEPQRVSDVAITTHEHVYEVDPRLMERWVLQQQFPNWDSLRIMNSRGDHLEWMHRHFAHTVVTGSELLAEVDAEGAGTDGADR
;
A
#
# COMPACT_ATOMS: atom_id res chain seq x y z
N MET A 1 -24.64 33.66 -5.42
CA MET A 1 -24.24 33.73 -4.00
C MET A 1 -23.07 32.78 -3.85
N SER A 2 -21.91 33.31 -3.48
CA SER A 2 -20.59 32.68 -3.57
C SER A 2 -20.42 31.56 -2.55
N ASP A 3 -20.02 30.37 -3.03
CA ASP A 3 -19.41 29.34 -2.19
C ASP A 3 -17.89 29.40 -2.37
N ALA A 4 -17.29 30.40 -1.73
CA ALA A 4 -15.85 30.51 -1.65
C ALA A 4 -15.39 29.51 -0.59
N HIS A 5 -15.00 28.32 -1.01
CA HIS A 5 -14.24 27.41 -0.17
C HIS A 5 -13.03 28.16 0.37
N ASP A 6 -13.01 28.38 1.69
CA ASP A 6 -11.91 28.97 2.43
C ASP A 6 -10.67 28.07 2.27
N ARG A 7 -9.95 28.27 1.17
CA ARG A 7 -8.63 27.68 0.94
C ARG A 7 -7.62 28.52 1.70
N THR A 8 -7.70 28.49 3.02
CA THR A 8 -6.58 28.87 3.86
C THR A 8 -5.40 28.01 3.42
N PRO A 9 -4.30 28.59 2.90
CA PRO A 9 -3.15 27.80 2.50
C PRO A 9 -2.62 27.08 3.73
N ILE A 10 -2.61 25.74 3.67
CA ILE A 10 -2.02 24.92 4.72
C ILE A 10 -0.51 25.20 4.69
N GLY A 11 -0.06 26.10 5.56
CA GLY A 11 1.35 26.43 5.69
C GLY A 11 2.15 25.22 6.16
N TYR A 12 3.42 25.16 5.78
CA TYR A 12 4.35 24.13 6.25
C TYR A 12 4.39 24.10 7.79
N ARG A 13 4.08 22.93 8.37
CA ARG A 13 4.20 22.67 9.81
C ARG A 13 5.26 21.61 10.03
N TYR A 14 6.42 22.02 10.53
CA TYR A 14 7.60 21.16 10.69
C TYR A 14 7.29 19.84 11.40
N ALA A 15 6.58 19.90 12.53
CA ALA A 15 6.25 18.70 13.31
C ALA A 15 5.42 17.70 12.51
N GLU A 16 4.43 18.17 11.75
CA GLU A 16 3.58 17.32 10.90
C GLU A 16 4.34 16.71 9.71
N GLN A 17 5.48 17.28 9.33
CA GLN A 17 6.28 16.84 8.19
C GLN A 17 7.42 15.91 8.62
N VAL A 18 7.90 16.03 9.86
CA VAL A 18 9.07 15.28 10.34
C VAL A 18 8.70 14.15 11.28
N THR A 19 7.63 14.30 12.07
CA THR A 19 7.25 13.32 13.10
C THR A 19 5.99 12.55 12.69
N PRO A 20 6.10 11.22 12.46
CA PRO A 20 4.92 10.38 12.25
C PRO A 20 4.03 10.30 13.50
N PRO A 21 2.74 9.99 13.34
CA PRO A 21 1.87 9.65 14.45
C PRO A 21 2.39 8.43 15.24
N GLU A 22 1.92 8.29 16.47
CA GLU A 22 2.27 7.14 17.32
C GLU A 22 1.76 5.83 16.67
N PRO A 23 2.59 4.78 16.55
CA PRO A 23 2.16 3.53 15.96
C PRO A 23 1.09 2.81 16.78
N GLN A 24 0.04 2.36 16.10
CA GLN A 24 -0.97 1.45 16.64
C GLN A 24 -0.72 0.02 16.15
N ARG A 25 -0.78 -0.96 17.05
CA ARG A 25 -0.70 -2.37 16.67
C ARG A 25 -2.00 -2.82 16.01
N VAL A 26 -1.89 -3.45 14.84
CA VAL A 26 -3.02 -4.00 14.07
C VAL A 26 -3.09 -5.52 14.23
N SER A 27 -1.94 -6.19 14.30
CA SER A 27 -1.82 -7.64 14.50
C SER A 27 -0.52 -7.98 15.22
N ASP A 28 -0.24 -9.27 15.42
CA ASP A 28 1.03 -9.72 15.99
C ASP A 28 2.25 -9.39 15.11
N VAL A 29 2.03 -9.12 13.82
CA VAL A 29 3.10 -8.86 12.84
C VAL A 29 3.12 -7.43 12.31
N ALA A 30 2.04 -6.67 12.45
CA ALA A 30 1.88 -5.38 11.79
C ALA A 30 1.44 -4.25 12.73
N ILE A 31 2.01 -3.07 12.48
CA ILE A 31 1.64 -1.78 13.07
C ILE A 31 1.15 -0.83 11.99
N THR A 32 0.49 0.26 12.40
CA THR A 32 0.03 1.32 11.50
C THR A 32 0.23 2.69 12.15
N THR A 33 0.70 3.67 11.37
CA THR A 33 0.79 5.09 11.77
C THR A 33 -0.22 5.96 11.02
N HIS A 34 -0.65 5.51 9.84
CA HIS A 34 -1.61 6.19 8.96
C HIS A 34 -2.63 5.21 8.41
N GLU A 35 -3.83 5.69 8.10
CA GLU A 35 -4.86 4.86 7.50
C GLU A 35 -4.35 4.17 6.22
N HIS A 36 -4.59 2.85 6.13
CA HIS A 36 -4.16 1.97 5.04
C HIS A 36 -2.64 1.80 4.86
N VAL A 37 -1.82 2.26 5.79
CA VAL A 37 -0.38 1.95 5.85
C VAL A 37 -0.13 0.90 6.92
N TYR A 38 0.37 -0.26 6.50
CA TYR A 38 0.70 -1.35 7.39
C TYR A 38 2.19 -1.68 7.26
N GLU A 39 2.90 -1.54 8.36
CA GLU A 39 4.34 -1.78 8.44
C GLU A 39 4.58 -3.00 9.34
N VAL A 40 5.62 -3.77 9.04
CA VAL A 40 6.03 -4.88 9.91
C VAL A 40 6.50 -4.30 11.24
N ASP A 41 6.07 -4.91 12.36
CA ASP A 41 6.47 -4.47 13.69
C ASP A 41 8.02 -4.49 13.81
N PRO A 42 8.68 -3.35 14.13
CA PRO A 42 10.13 -3.26 14.18
C PRO A 42 10.81 -4.28 15.09
N ARG A 43 10.10 -4.78 16.12
CA ARG A 43 10.60 -5.83 17.04
C ARG A 43 10.86 -7.16 16.34
N LEU A 44 10.26 -7.38 15.17
CA LEU A 44 10.47 -8.57 14.34
C LEU A 44 11.65 -8.41 13.37
N MET A 45 12.22 -7.20 13.27
CA MET A 45 13.20 -6.82 12.25
C MET A 45 14.51 -6.30 12.85
N GLU A 46 14.98 -6.91 13.94
CA GLU A 46 16.15 -6.41 14.69
C GLU A 46 17.50 -6.98 14.23
N ARG A 47 17.53 -8.20 13.69
CA ARG A 47 18.80 -8.93 13.45
C ARG A 47 19.38 -8.78 12.04
N TRP A 48 18.54 -8.86 11.01
CA TRP A 48 19.00 -9.02 9.62
C TRP A 48 18.57 -7.90 8.69
N VAL A 49 17.48 -7.20 9.01
CA VAL A 49 16.92 -6.15 8.17
C VAL A 49 16.56 -4.96 9.05
N LEU A 50 17.50 -4.03 9.22
CA LEU A 50 17.24 -2.82 9.99
C LEU A 50 16.28 -1.91 9.22
N GLN A 51 15.24 -1.45 9.91
CA GLN A 51 14.30 -0.48 9.34
C GLN A 51 14.95 0.89 9.20
N GLN A 52 14.83 1.48 8.01
CA GLN A 52 15.23 2.87 7.79
C GLN A 52 14.19 3.80 8.41
N GLN A 53 14.67 4.87 9.08
CA GLN A 53 13.77 5.90 9.56
C GLN A 53 13.41 6.85 8.41
N PHE A 54 12.12 6.94 8.10
CA PHE A 54 11.60 7.87 7.11
C PHE A 54 10.93 9.07 7.79
N PRO A 55 11.16 10.29 7.30
CA PRO A 55 10.41 11.44 7.77
C PRO A 55 8.95 11.35 7.30
N ASN A 56 8.01 11.88 8.10
CA ASN A 56 6.58 11.73 7.84
C ASN A 56 6.14 12.23 6.44
N TRP A 57 6.76 13.30 5.95
CA TRP A 57 6.47 13.87 4.64
C TRP A 57 6.74 12.88 3.50
N ASP A 58 7.71 11.99 3.65
CA ASP A 58 8.06 11.03 2.59
C ASP A 58 7.03 9.89 2.53
N SER A 59 6.59 9.39 3.68
CA SER A 59 5.46 8.46 3.78
C SER A 59 4.19 9.06 3.16
N LEU A 60 3.85 10.29 3.54
CA LEU A 60 2.69 10.99 2.98
C LEU A 60 2.81 11.24 1.48
N ARG A 61 4.02 11.57 0.98
CA ARG A 61 4.27 11.73 -0.45
C ARG A 61 4.00 10.42 -1.20
N ILE A 62 4.50 9.30 -0.69
CA ILE A 62 4.27 7.96 -1.29
C ILE A 62 2.78 7.62 -1.29
N MET A 63 2.10 7.79 -0.14
CA MET A 63 0.66 7.51 -0.02
C MET A 63 -0.17 8.34 -1.00
N ASN A 64 0.07 9.66 -1.04
CA ASN A 64 -0.68 10.58 -1.91
C ASN A 64 -0.39 10.33 -3.40
N SER A 65 0.77 9.77 -3.74
CA SER A 65 1.14 9.44 -5.12
C SER A 65 0.67 8.06 -5.56
N ARG A 66 0.02 7.27 -4.69
CA ARG A 66 -0.34 5.87 -4.96
C ARG A 66 -1.26 5.73 -6.18
N GLY A 67 -2.27 6.58 -6.30
CA GLY A 67 -3.22 6.54 -7.42
C GLY A 67 -2.52 6.81 -8.75
N ASP A 68 -1.77 7.90 -8.82
CA ASP A 68 -1.02 8.32 -10.01
C ASP A 68 -0.01 7.25 -10.43
N HIS A 69 0.67 6.63 -9.46
CA HIS A 69 1.61 5.54 -9.73
C HIS A 69 0.91 4.32 -10.33
N LEU A 70 -0.23 3.90 -9.78
CA LEU A 70 -1.00 2.76 -10.32
C LEU A 70 -1.55 3.07 -11.72
N GLU A 71 -2.04 4.28 -11.95
CA GLU A 71 -2.50 4.69 -13.28
C GLU A 71 -1.35 4.64 -14.30
N TRP A 72 -0.17 5.15 -13.91
CA TRP A 72 1.02 5.06 -14.72
C TRP A 72 1.41 3.59 -15.01
N MET A 73 1.44 2.73 -13.99
CA MET A 73 1.71 1.30 -14.16
C MET A 73 0.73 0.64 -15.12
N HIS A 74 -0.56 0.91 -14.97
CA HIS A 74 -1.60 0.36 -15.85
C HIS A 74 -1.40 0.80 -17.30
N ARG A 75 -1.13 2.09 -17.51
CA ARG A 75 -0.92 2.64 -18.86
C ARG A 75 0.28 2.03 -19.56
N HIS A 76 1.35 1.69 -18.83
CA HIS A 76 2.62 1.28 -19.43
C HIS A 76 2.83 -0.23 -19.47
N PHE A 77 2.25 -0.97 -18.52
CA PHE A 77 2.54 -2.39 -18.35
C PHE A 77 1.30 -3.29 -18.35
N ALA A 78 0.11 -2.79 -18.01
CA ALA A 78 -1.11 -3.60 -18.01
C ALA A 78 -1.75 -3.64 -19.41
N HIS A 79 -1.09 -4.34 -20.34
CA HIS A 79 -1.60 -4.52 -21.69
C HIS A 79 -2.94 -5.28 -21.73
N THR A 80 -3.18 -6.13 -20.73
CA THR A 80 -4.40 -6.92 -20.57
C THR A 80 -4.86 -6.84 -19.11
N VAL A 81 -6.15 -6.60 -18.90
CA VAL A 81 -6.81 -6.70 -17.60
C VAL A 81 -7.63 -7.99 -17.60
N VAL A 82 -7.37 -8.86 -16.63
CA VAL A 82 -8.08 -10.13 -16.45
C VAL A 82 -8.87 -10.06 -15.16
N THR A 83 -10.09 -10.55 -15.15
CA THR A 83 -10.93 -10.58 -13.95
C THR A 83 -10.44 -11.65 -12.98
N GLY A 84 -10.71 -11.46 -11.68
CA GLY A 84 -10.38 -12.48 -10.68
C GLY A 84 -11.06 -13.83 -10.96
N SER A 85 -12.26 -13.83 -11.55
CA SER A 85 -12.97 -15.04 -11.95
C SER A 85 -12.27 -15.81 -13.07
N GLU A 86 -11.69 -15.11 -14.04
CA GLU A 86 -10.95 -15.76 -15.13
C GLU A 86 -9.66 -16.40 -14.61
N LEU A 87 -8.95 -15.72 -13.69
CA LEU A 87 -7.77 -16.30 -13.03
C LEU A 87 -8.13 -17.53 -12.18
N LEU A 88 -9.26 -17.49 -11.46
CA LEU A 88 -9.71 -18.64 -10.69
C LEU A 88 -10.07 -19.83 -11.58
N ALA A 89 -10.73 -19.58 -12.72
CA ALA A 89 -11.06 -20.62 -13.68
C ALA A 89 -9.81 -21.27 -14.31
N GLU A 90 -8.75 -20.50 -14.52
CA GLU A 90 -7.44 -21.02 -14.98
C GLU A 90 -6.81 -21.95 -13.94
N VAL A 91 -6.75 -21.53 -12.67
CA VAL A 91 -6.19 -22.34 -11.57
C VAL A 91 -6.98 -23.64 -11.37
N ASP A 92 -8.31 -23.59 -11.43
CA ASP A 92 -9.16 -24.77 -11.29
C ASP A 92 -8.94 -25.75 -12.46
N ALA A 93 -8.74 -25.24 -13.67
CA ALA A 93 -8.45 -26.06 -14.85
C ALA A 93 -7.06 -26.74 -14.76
N GLU A 94 -6.05 -26.05 -14.22
CA GLU A 94 -4.72 -26.63 -13.96
C GLU A 94 -4.79 -27.75 -12.91
N GLY A 95 -5.55 -27.55 -11.82
CA GLY A 95 -5.72 -28.55 -10.77
C GLY A 95 -6.47 -29.81 -11.24
N ALA A 96 -7.42 -29.67 -12.17
CA ALA A 96 -8.13 -30.80 -12.77
C ALA A 96 -7.27 -31.65 -13.72
N GLY A 97 -6.21 -31.06 -14.30
CA GLY A 97 -5.28 -31.77 -15.18
C GLY A 97 -4.35 -32.74 -14.44
N THR A 98 -4.03 -32.45 -13.18
CA THR A 98 -3.16 -33.32 -12.35
C THR A 98 -3.84 -34.56 -11.79
N ASP A 99 -5.16 -34.54 -11.61
CA ASP A 99 -5.94 -35.69 -11.11
C ASP A 99 -6.31 -36.71 -12.20
N GLY A 100 -6.06 -36.40 -13.48
CA GLY A 100 -6.40 -37.26 -14.62
C GLY A 100 -5.28 -38.22 -15.06
N ALA A 101 -4.07 -38.12 -14.50
CA ALA A 101 -2.90 -38.89 -14.93
C ALA A 101 -2.65 -40.19 -14.15
N ASP A 102 -3.49 -40.53 -13.15
CA ASP A 102 -3.36 -41.73 -12.31
C ASP A 102 -4.60 -42.65 -12.38
N ARG A 103 -5.12 -42.90 -13.59
CA ARG A 103 -6.08 -43.99 -13.86
C ARG A 103 -5.70 -44.79 -15.09
#